data_AF-A0A2D0PJT4-F1
#
_entry.id   AF-A0A2D0PJT4-F1
#
_cell.length_a   1.000
_cell.length_b   1.000
_cell.length_c   1.000
_cell.angle_alpha   90.00
_cell.angle_beta   90.00
_cell.angle_gamma   90.00
#
_symmetry.space_group_name_H-M   'P 1'
#
loop_
_entity.id
_entity.type
_entity.pdbx_description
1 polymer ?
#
loop_
_entity_poly.entity_id
_entity_poly.type
_entity_poly.pdbx_seq_one_letter_code
_entity_poly.pdbx_strand_id
1 'polypeptide(L)'
;MQQSSTVTRYLIFFQYLGTKYSGVMKAPAHQLLQGVQNHLENAVRRLKPVNEVSLSISSRTDTGVHALCNSAHLDIQRRGDKPPFTEQVLTDALNFFLKPEPIRITRVYCVQNDFHARYRAISRTYVYRLATGVRRHAELPITEKDLCWTLWDTELNIDAMREAGAVFQGTHDFSTFRALSSDAPFKNPVKTMELVQVQPGLSFSQRHFHRDIQFWELTFKSSEDGWDIGCSWPG
;
A
#
# COMPACT_ATOMS: atom_id res chain seq x y z
N MET A 1 -6.06 -36.25 -25.35
CA MET A 1 -4.84 -35.68 -24.76
C MET A 1 -5.27 -34.54 -23.87
N GLN A 2 -5.07 -34.65 -22.56
CA GLN A 2 -5.46 -33.62 -21.60
C GLN A 2 -4.33 -32.58 -21.58
N GLN A 3 -4.45 -31.52 -22.39
CA GLN A 3 -3.49 -30.42 -22.36
C GLN A 3 -3.59 -29.75 -20.98
N SER A 4 -2.46 -29.70 -20.25
CA SER A 4 -2.45 -29.13 -18.91
C SER A 4 -2.48 -27.60 -19.04
N SER A 5 -3.52 -26.96 -18.51
CA SER A 5 -3.60 -25.50 -18.42
C SER A 5 -2.40 -24.94 -17.64
N THR A 6 -1.64 -24.03 -18.22
CA THR A 6 -0.44 -23.44 -17.59
C THR A 6 -0.82 -22.40 -16.54
N VAL A 7 -0.14 -22.43 -15.39
CA VAL A 7 -0.22 -21.39 -14.36
C VAL A 7 0.55 -20.15 -14.84
N THR A 8 -0.01 -18.96 -14.67
CA THR A 8 0.68 -17.70 -14.98
C THR A 8 0.71 -16.80 -13.75
N ARG A 9 1.89 -16.26 -13.44
CA ARG A 9 2.07 -15.29 -12.36
C ARG A 9 1.87 -13.86 -12.85
N TYR A 10 1.11 -13.10 -12.09
CA TYR A 10 0.89 -11.68 -12.32
C TYR A 10 1.36 -10.86 -11.12
N LEU A 11 1.99 -9.73 -11.39
CA LEU A 11 2.21 -8.64 -10.45
C LEU A 11 1.08 -7.63 -10.64
N ILE A 12 0.33 -7.34 -9.59
CA ILE A 12 -0.70 -6.29 -9.58
C ILE A 12 -0.20 -5.10 -8.75
N PHE A 13 -0.47 -3.89 -9.22
CA PHE A 13 -0.39 -2.65 -8.45
C PHE A 13 -1.79 -2.19 -8.12
N PHE A 14 -2.00 -1.76 -6.89
CA PHE A 14 -3.32 -1.37 -6.40
C PHE A 14 -3.24 -0.24 -5.38
N GLN A 15 -4.33 0.51 -5.30
CA GLN A 15 -4.56 1.56 -4.33
C GLN A 15 -5.84 1.30 -3.55
N TYR A 16 -5.93 1.82 -2.33
CA TYR A 16 -7.16 1.72 -1.54
C TYR A 16 -7.26 2.78 -0.45
N LEU A 17 -8.50 3.10 -0.07
CA LEU A 17 -8.80 3.84 1.15
C LEU A 17 -8.98 2.87 2.33
N GLY A 18 -8.09 2.95 3.32
CA GLY A 18 -7.93 2.00 4.42
C GLY A 18 -9.01 2.04 5.49
N THR A 19 -9.79 3.12 5.59
CA THR A 19 -10.65 3.45 6.75
C THR A 19 -11.61 2.34 7.17
N LYS A 20 -12.08 1.51 6.24
CA LYS A 20 -13.07 0.45 6.50
C LYS A 20 -12.49 -0.97 6.57
N TYR A 21 -11.17 -1.11 6.59
CA TYR A 21 -10.49 -2.41 6.55
C TYR A 21 -9.64 -2.62 7.79
N SER A 22 -9.49 -3.88 8.21
CA SER A 22 -8.58 -4.32 9.30
C SER A 22 -7.11 -4.37 8.88
N GLY A 23 -6.72 -3.48 7.96
CA GLY A 23 -5.41 -3.46 7.30
C GLY A 23 -5.42 -4.20 5.96
N VAL A 24 -4.24 -4.33 5.35
CA VAL A 24 -4.15 -4.94 4.02
C VAL A 24 -4.19 -6.47 4.06
N MET A 25 -3.70 -7.06 5.15
CA MET A 25 -3.54 -8.51 5.26
C MET A 25 -4.90 -9.21 5.38
N LYS A 26 -4.96 -10.46 4.89
CA LYS A 26 -6.17 -11.28 5.02
C LYS A 26 -6.59 -11.42 6.49
N ALA A 27 -7.81 -10.99 6.79
CA ALA A 27 -8.43 -11.16 8.08
C ALA A 27 -9.04 -12.57 8.22
N PRO A 28 -8.99 -13.19 9.42
CA PRO A 28 -9.75 -14.39 9.73
C PRO A 28 -11.26 -14.20 9.53
N ALA A 29 -11.96 -15.28 9.17
CA ALA A 29 -13.39 -15.23 8.84
C ALA A 29 -14.30 -14.75 9.99
N HIS A 30 -13.84 -14.86 11.25
CA HIS A 30 -14.60 -14.44 12.43
C HIS A 30 -14.44 -12.94 12.77
N GLN A 31 -13.51 -12.22 12.13
CA GLN A 31 -13.37 -10.78 12.36
C GLN A 31 -14.48 -10.00 11.64
N LEU A 32 -14.99 -8.96 12.30
CA LEU A 32 -16.04 -8.10 11.76
C LEU A 32 -15.58 -7.32 10.51
N LEU A 33 -14.33 -6.83 10.53
CA LEU A 33 -13.73 -6.10 9.43
C LEU A 33 -12.80 -7.01 8.64
N GLN A 34 -13.04 -7.09 7.33
CA GLN A 34 -12.15 -7.80 6.41
C GLN A 34 -10.94 -6.94 6.05
N GLY A 35 -9.84 -7.60 5.70
CA GLY A 35 -8.67 -6.93 5.15
C GLY A 35 -8.78 -6.78 3.63
N VAL A 36 -7.98 -5.87 3.07
CA VAL A 36 -7.97 -5.59 1.61
C VAL A 36 -7.69 -6.86 0.80
N GLN A 37 -6.79 -7.73 1.28
CA GLN A 37 -6.47 -9.00 0.65
C GLN A 37 -7.70 -9.91 0.49
N ASN A 38 -8.64 -9.92 1.44
CA ASN A 38 -9.87 -10.72 1.32
C ASN A 38 -10.67 -10.29 0.07
N HIS A 39 -10.82 -8.98 -0.14
CA HIS A 39 -11.55 -8.42 -1.28
C HIS A 39 -10.83 -8.68 -2.62
N LEU A 40 -9.50 -8.51 -2.64
CA LEU A 40 -8.68 -8.82 -3.83
C LEU A 40 -8.76 -10.30 -4.20
N GLU A 41 -8.58 -11.21 -3.23
CA GLU A 41 -8.72 -12.64 -3.49
C GLU A 41 -10.14 -13.00 -3.94
N ASN A 42 -11.18 -12.38 -3.37
CA ASN A 42 -12.55 -12.59 -3.80
C ASN A 42 -12.76 -12.15 -5.26
N ALA A 43 -12.22 -11.00 -5.67
CA ALA A 43 -12.28 -10.55 -7.05
C ALA A 43 -11.59 -11.54 -8.01
N VAL A 44 -10.44 -12.08 -7.62
CA VAL A 44 -9.73 -13.11 -8.41
C VAL A 44 -10.52 -14.41 -8.48
N ARG A 45 -11.15 -14.85 -7.39
CA ARG A 45 -12.04 -16.04 -7.39
C ARG A 45 -13.18 -15.91 -8.40
N ARG A 46 -13.68 -14.69 -8.65
CA ARG A 46 -14.74 -14.43 -9.64
C ARG A 46 -14.29 -14.66 -11.09
N LEU A 47 -12.98 -14.67 -11.35
CA LEU A 47 -12.38 -15.08 -12.63
C LEU A 47 -12.42 -16.61 -12.85
N LYS A 48 -12.79 -17.37 -11.81
CA LYS A 48 -12.88 -18.84 -11.80
C LYS A 48 -11.58 -19.54 -12.22
N PRO A 49 -10.44 -19.22 -11.58
CA PRO A 49 -9.20 -19.99 -11.77
C PRO A 49 -9.40 -21.45 -11.32
N VAL A 50 -8.57 -22.34 -11.87
CA VAL A 50 -8.54 -23.75 -11.48
C VAL A 50 -7.72 -23.96 -10.21
N ASN A 51 -6.65 -23.20 -10.04
CA ASN A 51 -5.81 -23.22 -8.84
C ASN A 51 -6.43 -22.47 -7.67
N GLU A 52 -5.93 -22.75 -6.46
CA GLU A 52 -6.27 -21.97 -5.28
C GLU A 52 -5.78 -20.52 -5.41
N VAL A 53 -6.65 -19.58 -5.02
CA VAL A 53 -6.35 -18.15 -5.04
C VAL A 53 -5.66 -17.75 -3.75
N SER A 54 -4.41 -17.29 -3.89
CA SER A 54 -3.61 -16.69 -2.81
C SER A 54 -2.85 -15.50 -3.36
N LEU A 55 -2.82 -14.41 -2.57
CA LEU A 55 -2.07 -13.19 -2.88
C LEU A 55 -0.89 -13.03 -1.91
N SER A 56 0.24 -12.61 -2.44
CA SER A 56 1.42 -12.23 -1.66
C SER A 56 1.73 -10.75 -1.85
N ILE A 57 1.34 -9.96 -0.85
CA ILE A 57 1.44 -8.49 -0.84
C ILE A 57 2.86 -8.04 -0.45
N SER A 58 3.36 -6.99 -1.10
CA SER A 58 4.71 -6.46 -0.91
C SER A 58 4.87 -5.68 0.39
N SER A 59 3.86 -4.89 0.78
CA SER A 59 3.89 -4.09 2.00
C SER A 59 2.65 -4.34 2.86
N ARG A 60 2.87 -4.68 4.13
CA ARG A 60 1.80 -4.77 5.12
C ARG A 60 1.43 -3.37 5.59
N THR A 61 0.15 -3.12 5.79
CA THR A 61 -0.36 -1.90 6.41
C THR A 61 -1.38 -2.27 7.48
N ASP A 62 -1.44 -1.43 8.51
CA ASP A 62 -2.33 -1.64 9.65
C ASP A 62 -3.74 -1.12 9.36
N THR A 63 -4.67 -1.42 10.26
CA THR A 63 -6.06 -0.95 10.22
C THR A 63 -6.15 0.55 9.98
N GLY A 64 -6.98 0.95 9.02
CA GLY A 64 -7.20 2.35 8.68
C GLY A 64 -6.15 3.00 7.77
N VAL A 65 -4.98 2.37 7.57
CA VAL A 65 -3.92 2.93 6.71
C VAL A 65 -4.29 2.82 5.24
N HIS A 66 -4.17 3.91 4.50
CA HIS A 66 -4.39 3.96 3.05
C HIS A 66 -3.17 3.50 2.26
N ALA A 67 -3.36 3.14 1.00
CA ALA A 67 -2.24 3.00 0.07
C ALA A 67 -2.56 3.69 -1.25
N LEU A 68 -1.69 4.63 -1.65
CA LEU A 68 -1.70 5.22 -2.99
C LEU A 68 -1.11 4.27 -4.03
N CYS A 69 -0.19 3.40 -3.60
CA CYS A 69 0.37 2.35 -4.41
C CYS A 69 0.91 1.25 -3.49
N ASN A 70 0.31 0.06 -3.57
CA ASN A 70 0.83 -1.17 -3.02
C ASN A 70 0.89 -2.20 -4.16
N SER A 71 1.63 -3.29 -3.96
CA SER A 71 1.77 -4.33 -4.96
C SER A 71 1.60 -5.71 -4.38
N ALA A 72 1.16 -6.65 -5.19
CA ALA A 72 1.05 -8.05 -4.82
C ALA A 72 1.31 -8.92 -6.04
N HIS A 73 1.74 -10.15 -5.82
CA HIS A 73 1.71 -11.15 -6.89
C HIS A 73 0.71 -12.26 -6.56
N LEU A 74 0.21 -12.89 -7.63
CA LEU A 74 -0.72 -14.01 -7.59
C LEU A 74 -0.56 -14.88 -8.81
N ASP A 75 -1.00 -16.13 -8.68
CA ASP A 75 -1.00 -17.12 -9.75
C ASP A 75 -2.43 -17.39 -10.23
N ILE A 76 -2.61 -17.41 -11.56
CA ILE A 76 -3.90 -17.71 -12.20
C ILE A 76 -3.68 -18.81 -13.23
N GLN A 77 -4.39 -19.91 -13.05
CA GLN A 77 -4.53 -21.02 -13.97
C GLN A 77 -5.94 -20.99 -14.56
N ARG A 78 -6.06 -20.76 -15.87
CA ARG A 78 -7.37 -20.69 -16.53
C ARG A 78 -7.88 -22.10 -16.87
N ARG A 79 -9.20 -22.29 -16.87
CA ARG A 79 -9.82 -23.58 -17.24
C ARG A 79 -9.66 -23.88 -18.73
N GLY A 80 -9.26 -25.12 -19.04
CA GLY A 80 -9.04 -25.61 -20.40
C GLY A 80 -7.83 -24.94 -21.05
N ASP A 81 -7.77 -24.96 -22.39
CA ASP A 81 -6.62 -24.44 -23.15
C ASP A 81 -6.73 -22.93 -23.40
N LYS A 82 -7.38 -22.19 -22.48
CA LYS A 82 -7.52 -20.74 -22.61
C LYS A 82 -6.15 -20.08 -22.39
N PRO A 83 -5.74 -19.14 -23.26
CA PRO A 83 -4.49 -18.42 -23.08
C PRO A 83 -4.51 -17.59 -21.79
N PRO A 84 -3.36 -17.22 -21.22
CA PRO A 84 -3.29 -16.28 -20.10
C PRO A 84 -4.10 -15.00 -20.35
N PHE A 85 -4.55 -14.33 -19.29
CA PHE A 85 -5.18 -13.02 -19.46
C PHE A 85 -4.13 -12.02 -19.93
N THR A 86 -4.50 -11.11 -20.83
CA THR A 86 -3.68 -9.92 -21.05
C THR A 86 -3.76 -9.02 -19.81
N GLU A 87 -2.72 -8.22 -19.60
CA GLU A 87 -2.63 -7.31 -18.45
C GLU A 87 -3.81 -6.35 -18.35
N GLN A 88 -4.23 -5.78 -19.48
CA GLN A 88 -5.40 -4.89 -19.57
C GLN A 88 -6.70 -5.62 -19.21
N VAL A 89 -6.93 -6.81 -19.77
CA VAL A 89 -8.15 -7.59 -19.49
C VAL A 89 -8.22 -7.98 -18.01
N LEU A 90 -7.08 -8.38 -17.41
CA LEU A 90 -7.03 -8.71 -15.99
C LEU A 90 -7.29 -7.47 -15.11
N THR A 91 -6.70 -6.33 -15.48
CA THR A 91 -6.95 -5.04 -14.80
C THR A 91 -8.43 -4.69 -14.79
N ASP A 92 -9.07 -4.71 -15.96
CA ASP A 92 -10.48 -4.34 -16.12
C ASP A 92 -11.40 -5.32 -15.40
N ALA A 93 -11.13 -6.62 -15.49
CA ALA A 93 -11.94 -7.64 -14.84
C ALA A 93 -11.85 -7.54 -13.31
N LEU A 94 -10.66 -7.35 -12.74
CA LEU A 94 -10.50 -7.17 -11.29
C LEU A 94 -11.19 -5.89 -10.82
N ASN A 95 -11.01 -4.77 -11.52
CA ASN A 95 -11.69 -3.51 -11.20
C ASN A 95 -13.21 -3.63 -11.30
N PHE A 96 -13.74 -4.41 -12.26
CA PHE A 96 -15.16 -4.68 -12.37
C PHE A 96 -15.71 -5.35 -11.10
N PHE A 97 -15.02 -6.35 -10.56
CA PHE A 97 -15.45 -7.03 -9.34
C PHE A 97 -15.19 -6.23 -8.06
N LEU A 98 -14.25 -5.28 -8.08
CA LEU A 98 -13.92 -4.39 -6.96
C LEU A 98 -14.76 -3.10 -6.94
N LYS A 99 -15.71 -2.91 -7.87
CA LYS A 99 -16.56 -1.69 -7.93
C LYS A 99 -17.18 -1.26 -6.58
N PRO A 100 -17.70 -2.17 -5.72
CA PRO A 100 -18.27 -1.78 -4.42
C PRO A 100 -17.23 -1.30 -3.39
N GLU A 101 -15.96 -1.55 -3.66
CA GLU A 101 -14.85 -1.26 -2.76
C GLU A 101 -14.11 0.00 -3.21
N PRO A 102 -13.61 0.85 -2.29
CA PRO A 102 -12.59 1.86 -2.56
C PRO A 102 -11.21 1.21 -2.76
N ILE A 103 -11.13 0.18 -3.61
CA ILE A 103 -9.92 -0.53 -4.02
C ILE A 103 -9.86 -0.47 -5.55
N ARG A 104 -8.70 -0.11 -6.11
CA ARG A 104 -8.50 -0.09 -7.57
C ARG A 104 -7.18 -0.74 -7.93
N ILE A 105 -7.22 -1.62 -8.93
CA ILE A 105 -6.05 -2.10 -9.65
C ILE A 105 -5.63 -1.01 -10.62
N THR A 106 -4.38 -0.57 -10.53
CA THR A 106 -3.85 0.51 -11.36
C THR A 106 -3.00 -0.02 -12.51
N ARG A 107 -2.27 -1.13 -12.29
CA ARG A 107 -1.43 -1.79 -13.29
C ARG A 107 -1.34 -3.29 -13.01
N VAL A 108 -1.07 -4.05 -14.06
CA VAL A 108 -0.82 -5.50 -14.01
C VAL A 108 0.34 -5.81 -14.92
N TYR A 109 1.23 -6.70 -14.50
CA TYR A 109 2.30 -7.25 -15.33
C TYR A 109 2.30 -8.77 -15.28
N CYS A 110 2.53 -9.42 -16.41
CA CYS A 110 2.94 -10.83 -16.41
C CYS A 110 4.41 -10.91 -15.97
N VAL A 111 4.71 -11.78 -15.00
CA VAL A 111 6.06 -11.89 -14.44
C VAL A 111 6.50 -13.36 -14.37
N GLN A 112 7.79 -13.58 -14.16
CA GLN A 112 8.35 -14.92 -14.00
C GLN A 112 7.74 -15.64 -12.78
N ASN A 113 7.65 -16.96 -12.85
CA ASN A 113 7.03 -17.79 -11.79
C ASN A 113 7.80 -17.79 -10.46
N ASP A 114 9.03 -17.31 -10.43
CA ASP A 114 9.86 -17.13 -9.22
C ASP A 114 9.78 -15.70 -8.66
N PHE A 115 9.08 -14.79 -9.33
CA PHE A 115 8.92 -13.41 -8.86
C PHE A 115 8.16 -13.36 -7.54
N HIS A 116 8.68 -12.59 -6.58
CA HIS A 116 8.02 -12.38 -5.28
C HIS A 116 7.94 -10.89 -4.93
N ALA A 117 6.73 -10.34 -4.98
CA ALA A 117 6.46 -8.89 -4.84
C ALA A 117 7.10 -8.25 -3.59
N ARG A 118 7.17 -8.96 -2.46
CA ARG A 118 7.78 -8.45 -1.23
C ARG A 118 9.31 -8.36 -1.31
N TYR A 119 9.95 -9.35 -1.91
CA TYR A 119 11.41 -9.50 -1.90
C TYR A 119 12.07 -8.78 -3.08
N ARG A 120 11.29 -8.50 -4.13
CA ARG A 120 11.70 -7.68 -5.28
C ARG A 120 11.40 -6.20 -5.10
N ALA A 121 10.79 -5.79 -3.98
CA ALA A 121 10.53 -4.39 -3.70
C ALA A 121 11.82 -3.67 -3.29
N ILE A 122 12.22 -2.66 -4.06
CA ILE A 122 13.48 -1.93 -3.87
C ILE A 122 13.36 -0.93 -2.70
N SER A 123 12.25 -0.20 -2.64
CA SER A 123 11.98 0.79 -1.60
C SER A 123 10.50 0.90 -1.30
N ARG A 124 10.19 1.53 -0.16
CA ARG A 124 8.83 1.86 0.26
C ARG A 124 8.83 3.32 0.69
N THR A 125 7.83 4.05 0.21
CA THR A 125 7.61 5.45 0.57
C THR A 125 6.29 5.56 1.31
N TYR A 126 6.32 6.20 2.48
CA TYR A 126 5.16 6.49 3.32
C TYR A 126 5.00 8.00 3.42
N VAL A 127 3.75 8.45 3.36
CA VAL A 127 3.39 9.86 3.57
C VAL A 127 2.42 9.92 4.73
N TYR A 128 2.82 10.63 5.78
CA TYR A 128 1.93 11.02 6.86
C TYR A 128 1.42 12.42 6.59
N ARG A 129 0.10 12.59 6.62
CA ARG A 129 -0.54 13.86 6.31
C ARG A 129 -1.18 14.41 7.57
N LEU A 130 -0.82 15.64 7.93
CA LEU A 130 -1.30 16.33 9.11
C LEU A 130 -2.12 17.56 8.71
N ALA A 131 -3.08 17.94 9.52
CA ALA A 131 -3.85 19.18 9.37
C ALA A 131 -3.79 19.99 10.67
N THR A 132 -3.43 21.27 10.56
CA THR A 132 -3.42 22.25 11.66
C THR A 132 -4.37 23.42 11.35
N GLY A 133 -4.67 24.26 12.35
CA GLY A 133 -5.66 25.34 12.23
C GLY A 133 -7.11 24.85 12.31
N VAL A 134 -7.32 23.61 12.76
CA VAL A 134 -8.63 22.95 12.85
C VAL A 134 -8.93 22.63 14.30
N ARG A 135 -10.10 23.02 14.83
CA ARG A 135 -10.47 22.76 16.23
C ARG A 135 -11.25 21.47 16.41
N ARG A 136 -11.93 21.00 15.36
CA ARG A 136 -12.76 19.78 15.38
C ARG A 136 -12.61 19.03 14.07
N HIS A 137 -12.61 17.71 14.10
CA HIS A 137 -12.49 16.89 12.89
C HIS A 137 -13.55 17.24 11.81
N ALA A 138 -14.78 17.54 12.23
CA ALA A 138 -15.89 17.95 11.35
C ALA A 138 -15.63 19.25 10.56
N GLU A 139 -14.56 19.98 10.88
CA GLU A 139 -14.15 21.20 10.18
C GLU A 139 -13.24 20.91 8.98
N LEU A 140 -12.77 19.68 8.80
CA LEU A 140 -12.01 19.28 7.62
C LEU A 140 -12.88 19.21 6.36
N PRO A 141 -12.31 19.49 5.18
CA PRO A 141 -12.94 19.19 3.91
C PRO A 141 -13.26 17.69 3.79
N ILE A 142 -14.39 17.36 3.17
CA ILE A 142 -14.81 15.96 2.95
C ILE A 142 -13.75 15.15 2.19
N THR A 143 -13.00 15.82 1.31
CA THR A 143 -11.89 15.24 0.53
C THR A 143 -10.66 14.89 1.36
N GLU A 144 -10.52 15.44 2.57
CA GLU A 144 -9.34 15.28 3.44
C GLU A 144 -9.65 14.54 4.74
N LYS A 145 -10.94 14.45 5.12
CA LYS A 145 -11.39 14.00 6.45
C LYS A 145 -10.86 12.62 6.88
N ASP A 146 -10.63 11.72 5.93
CA ASP A 146 -10.11 10.38 6.21
C ASP A 146 -8.62 10.26 5.83
N LEU A 147 -8.02 11.27 5.20
CA LEU A 147 -6.68 11.20 4.61
C LEU A 147 -5.60 11.90 5.45
N CYS A 148 -6.01 12.63 6.50
CA CYS A 148 -5.08 13.36 7.35
C CYS A 148 -5.42 13.21 8.83
N TRP A 149 -4.41 13.40 9.67
CA TRP A 149 -4.55 13.47 11.11
C TRP A 149 -4.67 14.92 11.55
N THR A 150 -5.72 15.27 12.28
CA THR A 150 -5.91 16.63 12.81
C THR A 150 -5.12 16.82 14.10
N LEU A 151 -4.27 17.83 14.14
CA LEU A 151 -3.62 18.27 15.37
C LEU A 151 -4.38 19.48 15.92
N TRP A 152 -5.07 19.28 17.04
CA TRP A 152 -5.83 20.33 17.70
C TRP A 152 -4.87 21.19 18.52
N ASP A 153 -4.99 22.52 18.38
CA ASP A 153 -4.28 23.49 19.21
C ASP A 153 -2.75 23.26 19.30
N THR A 154 -2.16 22.75 18.23
CA THR A 154 -0.73 22.46 18.14
C THR A 154 -0.12 23.30 17.04
N GLU A 155 0.80 24.17 17.40
CA GLU A 155 1.69 24.83 16.45
C GLU A 155 2.89 23.91 16.19
N LEU A 156 3.10 23.57 14.92
CA LEU A 156 4.23 22.73 14.52
C LEU A 156 5.49 23.58 14.38
N ASN A 157 6.53 23.25 15.13
CA ASN A 157 7.86 23.78 14.87
C ASN A 157 8.50 22.99 13.72
N ILE A 158 8.33 23.49 12.49
CA ILE A 158 8.76 22.82 11.26
C ILE A 158 10.28 22.65 11.19
N ASP A 159 11.04 23.63 11.69
CA ASP A 159 12.50 23.55 11.68
C ASP A 159 13.00 22.48 12.65
N ALA A 160 12.41 22.39 13.85
CA ALA A 160 12.70 21.30 14.78
C ALA A 160 12.29 19.93 14.22
N MET A 161 11.16 19.83 13.51
CA MET A 161 10.76 18.59 12.84
C MET A 161 11.74 18.18 11.73
N ARG A 162 12.27 19.15 10.98
CA ARG A 162 13.29 18.90 9.94
C ARG A 162 14.61 18.47 10.56
N GLU A 163 15.05 19.13 11.63
CA GLU A 163 16.26 18.77 12.37
C GLU A 163 16.15 17.35 12.93
N ALA A 164 15.04 17.03 13.62
CA ALA A 164 14.77 15.68 14.11
C ALA A 164 14.69 14.66 12.96
N GLY A 165 14.06 15.03 11.84
CA GLY A 165 13.97 14.21 10.64
C GLY A 165 15.33 13.86 10.02
N ALA A 166 16.27 14.80 10.03
CA ALA A 166 17.61 14.59 9.49
C ALA A 166 18.39 13.51 10.24
N VAL A 167 18.15 13.36 11.55
CA VAL A 167 18.78 12.30 12.38
C VAL A 167 18.41 10.89 11.89
N PHE A 168 17.22 10.73 11.29
CA PHE A 168 16.77 9.44 10.79
C PHE A 168 17.35 9.05 9.43
N GLN A 169 17.92 9.99 8.66
CA GLN A 169 18.49 9.68 7.34
C GLN A 169 19.74 8.80 7.48
N GLY A 170 19.92 7.88 6.53
CA GLY A 170 21.01 6.89 6.55
C GLY A 170 20.62 5.56 7.20
N THR A 171 21.62 4.77 7.58
CA THR A 171 21.43 3.40 8.07
C THR A 171 21.46 3.37 9.59
N HIS A 172 20.35 2.94 10.21
CA HIS A 172 20.20 2.91 11.66
C HIS A 172 19.56 1.61 12.12
N ASP A 173 19.82 1.23 13.38
CA ASP A 173 19.07 0.17 14.07
C ASP A 173 17.76 0.75 14.61
N PHE A 174 16.63 0.34 14.02
CA PHE A 174 15.29 0.79 14.42
C PHE A 174 14.62 -0.13 15.45
N SER A 175 15.39 -0.91 16.24
CA SER A 175 14.85 -1.84 17.24
C SER A 175 13.87 -1.19 18.23
N THR A 176 14.12 0.06 18.62
CA THR A 176 13.27 0.83 19.55
C THR A 176 11.93 1.26 18.95
N PHE A 177 11.81 1.27 17.62
CA PHE A 177 10.58 1.64 16.90
C PHE A 177 9.72 0.43 16.53
N ARG A 178 10.16 -0.78 16.87
CA ARG A 178 9.43 -2.02 16.59
C ARG A 178 8.52 -2.36 17.77
N ALA A 179 7.25 -2.63 17.49
CA ALA A 179 6.36 -3.23 18.47
C ALA A 179 6.88 -4.64 18.85
N LEU A 180 6.92 -4.94 20.15
CA LEU A 180 7.21 -6.28 20.65
C LEU A 180 6.00 -7.18 20.32
N SER A 181 6.12 -8.06 19.33
CA SER A 181 5.15 -9.13 19.10
C SER A 181 5.84 -10.48 19.17
N SER A 182 5.25 -11.42 19.92
CA SER A 182 5.76 -12.78 20.15
C SER A 182 5.81 -13.63 18.88
N ASP A 183 5.07 -13.23 17.84
CA ASP A 183 4.77 -14.07 16.69
C ASP A 183 5.48 -13.62 15.40
N ALA A 184 6.31 -12.58 15.46
CA ALA A 184 7.09 -12.12 14.31
C ALA A 184 8.48 -12.77 14.31
N PRO A 185 8.88 -13.51 13.26
CA PRO A 185 10.26 -13.96 13.13
C PRO A 185 11.20 -12.75 13.16
N PHE A 186 12.33 -12.88 13.87
CA PHE A 186 13.32 -11.81 14.00
C PHE A 186 13.73 -11.32 12.61
N LYS A 187 13.37 -10.08 12.28
CA LYS A 187 13.83 -9.38 11.09
C LYS A 187 14.90 -8.40 11.49
N ASN A 188 15.94 -8.30 10.66
CA ASN A 188 16.99 -7.32 10.83
C ASN A 188 16.35 -5.93 11.02
N PRO A 189 16.49 -5.31 12.20
CA PRO A 189 15.92 -4.00 12.50
C PRO A 189 16.72 -2.87 11.85
N VAL A 190 17.90 -3.18 11.32
CA VAL A 190 18.71 -2.21 10.58
C VAL A 190 18.04 -1.90 9.25
N LYS A 191 17.80 -0.61 9.01
CA LYS A 191 17.19 -0.09 7.79
C LYS A 191 17.91 1.18 7.33
N THR A 192 17.89 1.39 6.02
CA THR A 192 18.41 2.60 5.40
C THR A 192 17.24 3.52 5.03
N MET A 193 17.18 4.69 5.66
CA MET A 193 16.23 5.74 5.34
C MET A 193 16.87 6.68 4.30
N GLU A 194 16.37 6.62 3.07
CA GLU A 194 16.87 7.42 1.95
C GLU A 194 16.36 8.86 1.99
N LEU A 195 15.14 9.05 2.49
CA LEU A 195 14.49 10.36 2.52
C LEU A 195 13.66 10.51 3.79
N VAL A 196 13.84 11.65 4.45
CA VAL A 196 12.89 12.19 5.42
C VAL A 196 12.64 13.64 5.05
N GLN A 197 11.39 13.97 4.74
CA GLN A 197 11.03 15.29 4.23
C GLN A 197 9.75 15.79 4.90
N VAL A 198 9.77 17.06 5.33
CA VAL A 198 8.59 17.77 5.86
C VAL A 198 8.29 18.97 4.97
N GLN A 199 7.09 19.01 4.39
CA GLN A 199 6.66 20.05 3.46
C GLN A 199 5.19 20.43 3.65
N PRO A 200 4.77 21.64 3.23
CA PRO A 200 3.36 21.97 3.12
C PRO A 200 2.64 20.98 2.20
N GLY A 201 1.50 20.46 2.66
CA GLY A 201 0.60 19.63 1.87
C GLY A 201 -0.37 20.48 1.06
N LEU A 202 -0.78 19.98 -0.09
CA LEU A 202 -1.76 20.64 -0.97
C LEU A 202 -3.13 20.01 -0.79
N SER A 203 -4.18 20.80 -0.58
CA SER A 203 -5.57 20.30 -0.63
C SER A 203 -6.30 20.81 -1.86
N PHE A 204 -6.98 19.91 -2.58
CA PHE A 204 -7.84 20.28 -3.71
C PHE A 204 -8.93 21.29 -3.30
N SER A 205 -9.41 21.19 -2.06
CA SER A 205 -10.51 22.02 -1.55
C SER A 205 -10.02 23.33 -0.92
N GLN A 206 -8.71 23.58 -0.83
CA GLN A 206 -8.15 24.71 -0.10
C GLN A 206 -8.68 26.07 -0.61
N ARG A 207 -8.88 26.21 -1.93
CA ARG A 207 -9.41 27.44 -2.54
C ARG A 207 -10.93 27.62 -2.38
N HIS A 208 -11.63 26.55 -2.03
CA HIS A 208 -13.09 26.50 -1.95
C HIS A 208 -13.58 26.47 -0.51
N PHE A 209 -12.67 26.59 0.46
CA PHE A 209 -12.96 26.51 1.87
C PHE A 209 -12.62 27.84 2.54
N HIS A 210 -13.57 28.41 3.27
CA HIS A 210 -13.43 29.74 3.90
C HIS A 210 -12.61 29.70 5.21
N ARG A 211 -11.75 28.69 5.39
CA ARG A 211 -10.93 28.52 6.60
C ARG A 211 -9.49 28.27 6.21
N ASP A 212 -8.59 28.88 6.97
CA ASP A 212 -7.15 28.69 6.82
C ASP A 212 -6.73 27.38 7.49
N ILE A 213 -6.93 26.28 6.77
CA ILE A 213 -6.43 24.96 7.14
C ILE A 213 -5.08 24.77 6.49
N GLN A 214 -4.06 24.49 7.30
CA GLN A 214 -2.73 24.16 6.82
C GLN A 214 -2.57 22.64 6.83
N PHE A 215 -2.15 22.10 5.69
CA PHE A 215 -1.80 20.69 5.58
C PHE A 215 -0.29 20.55 5.57
N TRP A 216 0.20 19.46 6.13
CA TRP A 216 1.61 19.09 6.14
C TRP A 216 1.77 17.65 5.69
N GLU A 217 2.81 17.39 4.92
CA GLU A 217 3.19 16.05 4.47
C GLU A 217 4.57 15.72 5.00
N LEU A 218 4.65 14.60 5.72
CA LEU A 218 5.90 14.01 6.19
C LEU A 218 6.14 12.74 5.37
N THR A 219 7.17 12.80 4.53
CA THR A 219 7.52 11.70 3.62
C THR A 219 8.74 10.96 4.15
N PHE A 220 8.61 9.64 4.26
CA PHE A 220 9.68 8.72 4.64
C PHE A 220 9.89 7.71 3.53
N LYS A 221 11.09 7.63 2.98
CA LYS A 221 11.47 6.60 2.00
C LYS A 221 12.57 5.73 2.58
N SER A 222 12.31 4.44 2.67
CA SER A 222 13.32 3.45 3.06
C SER A 222 13.55 2.45 1.94
N SER A 223 14.81 2.09 1.74
CA SER A 223 15.22 0.97 0.90
C SER A 223 15.29 -0.30 1.73
N GLU A 224 15.11 -1.44 1.07
CA GLU A 224 15.51 -2.71 1.66
C GLU A 224 16.85 -3.12 1.06
N ASP A 225 17.86 -3.29 1.92
CA ASP A 225 19.14 -3.88 1.52
C ASP A 225 18.89 -5.33 1.07
N GLY A 226 18.91 -5.56 -0.24
CA GLY A 226 18.55 -6.85 -0.81
C GLY A 226 18.76 -6.92 -2.31
N TRP A 227 20.00 -7.23 -2.69
CA TRP A 227 20.46 -7.65 -4.01
C TRP A 227 20.15 -6.67 -5.15
N ASP A 228 21.20 -5.94 -5.54
CA ASP A 228 21.33 -5.31 -6.85
C ASP A 228 21.41 -6.40 -7.93
N ILE A 229 20.31 -7.10 -8.17
CA ILE A 229 20.13 -7.94 -9.36
C ILE A 229 19.63 -7.02 -10.44
N GLY A 230 20.61 -6.50 -11.20
CA GLY A 230 20.43 -5.71 -12.41
C GLY A 230 19.40 -6.34 -13.33
N CYS A 231 18.16 -5.88 -13.18
CA CYS A 231 17.11 -5.98 -14.17
C CYS A 231 16.50 -4.58 -14.23
N SER A 232 17.06 -3.76 -15.12
CA SER A 232 16.45 -2.53 -15.58
C SER A 232 15.04 -2.83 -16.09
N TRP A 233 14.03 -2.33 -15.41
CA TRP A 233 12.67 -2.28 -15.95
C TRP A 233 12.51 -0.98 -16.74
N PRO A 234 11.85 -0.99 -17.91
CA PRO A 234 11.51 0.22 -18.62
C PRO A 234 10.45 1.01 -17.81
N GLY A 235 10.68 2.32 -17.72
CA GLY A 235 9.81 3.28 -17.03
C GLY A 235 8.48 3.53 -17.72
#